data_AF-A0A071M2A2-F1
#
_entry.id   AF-A0A071M2A2-F1
#
_cell.length_a   1.000
_cell.length_b   1.000
_cell.length_c   1.000
_cell.angle_alpha   90.00
_cell.angle_beta   90.00
_cell.angle_gamma   90.00
#
_symmetry.space_group_name_H-M   'P 1'
#
loop_
_entity.id
_entity.type
_entity.pdbx_description
1 polymer ?
#
loop_
_entity_poly.entity_id
_entity_poly.type
_entity_poly.pdbx_seq_one_letter_code
_entity_poly.pdbx_strand_id
1 'polypeptide(L)'
;MAFVSEREIVKKVFSKKIDFAILALFYISAIFFLLCSGVLFQYFTAGFTKGNCYECSMKLDYIKQFYFSKGTAWYLISAVAIFIGSVFIQHRIKGYLTLLALTWIALTITDVILIRALDDIAMNNILLNILYNLFGAILLSLYVCLSNSLIFHLNKVKNIPMILSAMLPLIAAIIIAVLITAVIYLLFARQAVEIEMDISEGSDIAYAGVKNNEESFGFLNDKKTDTPTYLDVMKNGSLIYNDIKGLSGADIYIVSGCYTLPNLLHNVPLDAKKSFLNVKKIEITQKFPMMGFIQGESADVIPKAASRLSLSKQDDEYMLASSVTDSQITFESNNAQLMVAFAFMPITTNGFLHDYTYDIIINNEKYKIENHIAPLSRLDKNKKMKCEYQQLSDLTNTYSINANYLTGFLIVIKPDDIINFNNSPSVVLKTDMAFYKKTYQKLDKIYDDISNGKLSALKATGISQFSINGKHLSLRPESEIVISEGSLYGLVNKSKKIKIYGTADLVFVDSKIMNLRKITYLQSKLEIFGSSVVDILKYIFGLGLLVISIKFIRSYFKNDVNENLFL
;
A
#
# COMPACT_ATOMS: atom_id res chain seq x y z
N MET A 1 7.10 -41.08 53.48
CA MET A 1 6.28 -39.87 53.23
C MET A 1 5.02 -40.31 52.51
N ALA A 2 3.85 -39.98 53.03
CA ALA A 2 2.58 -40.42 52.45
C ALA A 2 2.35 -39.77 51.07
N PHE A 3 2.11 -40.57 50.04
CA PHE A 3 1.58 -40.11 48.76
C PHE A 3 0.17 -39.57 49.02
N VAL A 4 0.03 -38.26 49.10
CA VAL A 4 -1.29 -37.64 49.14
C VAL A 4 -1.92 -37.80 47.76
N SER A 5 -3.07 -38.48 47.69
CA SER A 5 -3.72 -38.75 46.40
C SER A 5 -4.17 -37.45 45.72
N GLU A 6 -4.12 -37.39 44.39
CA GLU A 6 -4.61 -36.23 43.60
C GLU A 6 -6.07 -35.89 43.95
N ARG A 7 -6.88 -36.90 44.29
CA ARG A 7 -8.27 -36.78 44.74
C ARG A 7 -8.40 -35.95 46.02
N GLU A 8 -7.41 -36.02 46.90
CA GLU A 8 -7.38 -35.30 48.18
C GLU A 8 -6.97 -33.82 47.99
N ILE A 9 -6.07 -33.55 47.04
CA ILE A 9 -5.73 -32.17 46.62
C ILE A 9 -6.95 -31.48 46.04
N VAL A 10 -7.65 -32.14 45.11
CA VAL A 10 -8.88 -31.62 44.50
C VAL A 10 -9.91 -31.27 45.58
N LYS A 11 -10.14 -32.16 46.54
CA LYS A 11 -11.09 -31.94 47.63
C LYS A 11 -10.71 -30.74 48.53
N LYS A 12 -9.42 -30.53 48.81
CA LYS A 12 -8.93 -29.38 49.59
C LYS A 12 -8.93 -28.06 48.80
N VAL A 13 -8.69 -28.09 47.49
CA VAL A 13 -8.82 -26.93 46.62
C VAL A 13 -10.28 -26.44 46.63
N PHE A 14 -11.24 -27.35 46.49
CA PHE A 14 -12.67 -27.01 46.51
C PHE A 14 -13.19 -26.58 47.90
N SER A 15 -12.47 -26.87 49.00
CA SER A 15 -12.85 -26.39 50.34
C SER A 15 -12.37 -24.97 50.62
N LYS A 16 -11.33 -24.47 49.93
CA LYS A 16 -10.81 -23.10 50.04
C LYS A 16 -11.17 -22.24 48.82
N LYS A 17 -12.46 -22.15 48.50
CA LYS A 17 -12.97 -21.51 47.27
C LYS A 17 -12.49 -20.07 47.06
N ILE A 18 -12.46 -19.28 48.14
CA ILE A 18 -12.09 -17.85 48.07
C ILE A 18 -10.60 -17.69 47.79
N ASP A 19 -9.74 -18.38 48.55
CA ASP A 19 -8.28 -18.35 48.36
C ASP A 19 -7.87 -18.87 46.97
N PHE A 20 -8.56 -19.91 46.48
CA PHE A 20 -8.33 -20.45 45.14
C PHE A 20 -8.74 -19.46 44.04
N ALA A 21 -9.89 -18.81 44.17
CA ALA A 21 -10.36 -17.84 43.18
C ALA A 21 -9.43 -16.61 43.11
N ILE A 22 -8.98 -16.13 44.27
CA ILE A 22 -8.00 -15.04 44.38
C ILE A 22 -6.68 -15.45 43.72
N LEU A 23 -6.16 -16.63 44.05
CA LEU A 23 -4.93 -17.14 43.46
C LEU A 23 -5.06 -17.26 41.94
N ALA A 24 -6.15 -17.85 41.45
CA ALA A 24 -6.41 -18.03 40.02
C ALA A 24 -6.43 -16.70 39.28
N LEU A 25 -7.14 -15.69 39.80
CA LEU A 25 -7.22 -14.37 39.17
C LEU A 25 -5.83 -13.74 38.99
N PHE A 26 -5.04 -13.69 40.05
CA PHE A 26 -3.71 -13.05 40.01
C PHE A 26 -2.71 -13.84 39.16
N TYR A 27 -2.72 -15.18 39.24
CA TYR A 27 -1.81 -16.02 38.47
C TYR A 27 -2.11 -16.04 36.98
N ILE A 28 -3.38 -16.22 36.61
CA ILE A 28 -3.79 -16.22 35.21
C ILE A 28 -3.45 -14.87 34.59
N SER A 29 -3.71 -13.78 35.31
CA SER A 29 -3.34 -12.43 34.84
C SER A 29 -1.82 -12.28 34.67
N ALA A 30 -1.02 -12.75 35.63
CA ALA A 30 0.44 -12.69 35.55
C ALA A 30 0.99 -13.47 34.35
N ILE A 31 0.52 -14.71 34.16
CA ILE A 31 0.92 -15.55 33.02
C ILE A 31 0.48 -14.90 31.70
N PHE A 32 -0.75 -14.40 31.63
CA PHE A 32 -1.26 -13.71 30.44
C PHE A 32 -0.39 -12.51 30.04
N PHE A 33 -0.02 -11.64 30.99
CA PHE A 33 0.86 -10.49 30.69
C PHE A 33 2.23 -10.91 30.17
N LEU A 34 2.82 -11.97 30.73
CA LEU A 34 4.10 -12.51 30.26
C LEU A 34 4.00 -13.13 28.87
N LEU A 35 2.91 -13.85 28.58
CA LEU A 35 2.65 -14.40 27.25
C LEU A 35 2.50 -13.31 26.19
N CYS A 36 1.68 -12.29 26.46
CA CYS A 36 1.53 -11.14 25.56
C CYS A 36 2.89 -10.44 25.32
N SER A 37 3.71 -10.28 26.36
CA SER A 37 5.03 -9.66 26.23
C SER A 37 6.01 -10.49 25.42
N GLY A 38 5.97 -11.82 25.56
CA GLY A 38 6.77 -12.75 24.77
C GLY A 38 6.39 -12.74 23.29
N VAL A 39 5.09 -12.73 22.98
CA VAL A 39 4.58 -12.66 21.60
C VAL A 39 4.94 -11.33 20.97
N LEU A 40 4.82 -10.22 21.72
CA LEU A 40 5.27 -8.91 21.28
C LEU A 40 6.77 -8.96 20.90
N PHE A 41 7.62 -9.51 21.77
CA PHE A 41 9.05 -9.66 21.49
C PHE A 41 9.34 -10.53 20.27
N GLN A 42 8.63 -11.65 20.12
CA GLN A 42 8.78 -12.57 19.00
C GLN A 42 8.35 -11.93 17.67
N TYR A 43 7.24 -11.20 17.66
CA TYR A 43 6.78 -10.43 16.52
C TYR A 43 7.85 -9.44 16.05
N PHE A 44 8.40 -8.65 16.99
CA PHE A 44 9.43 -7.67 16.68
C PHE A 44 10.74 -8.30 16.20
N THR A 45 11.17 -9.42 16.77
CA THR A 45 12.43 -10.07 16.34
C THR A 45 12.31 -10.79 15.00
N ALA A 46 11.13 -11.26 14.62
CA ALA A 46 10.88 -11.90 13.32
C ALA A 46 10.67 -10.90 12.17
N GLY A 47 10.05 -9.74 12.44
CA GLY A 47 9.81 -8.67 11.46
C GLY A 47 11.07 -8.04 10.86
N PHE A 48 12.27 -8.32 11.40
CA PHE A 48 13.54 -7.84 10.85
C PHE A 48 14.04 -8.60 9.61
N THR A 49 13.27 -9.55 9.08
CA THR A 49 13.56 -10.18 7.79
C THR A 49 13.01 -9.32 6.64
N LYS A 50 13.88 -8.42 6.11
CA LYS A 50 13.89 -7.69 4.80
C LYS A 50 12.61 -7.38 3.98
N GLY A 51 11.38 -7.62 4.43
CA GLY A 51 10.19 -7.55 3.57
C GLY A 51 8.85 -7.29 4.25
N ASN A 52 8.77 -7.17 5.57
CA ASN A 52 7.51 -6.88 6.27
C ASN A 52 7.66 -5.74 7.27
N CYS A 53 7.73 -4.50 6.77
CA CYS A 53 7.77 -3.27 7.58
C CYS A 53 6.38 -2.58 7.63
N TYR A 54 5.29 -3.35 7.63
CA TYR A 54 3.92 -2.80 7.62
C TYR A 54 3.61 -1.94 8.88
N GLU A 55 4.43 -2.06 9.93
CA GLU A 55 4.20 -1.40 11.24
C GLU A 55 5.45 -0.74 11.83
N CYS A 56 6.36 -0.27 10.99
CA CYS A 56 7.61 0.36 11.44
C CYS A 56 7.44 1.79 12.02
N SER A 57 6.19 2.21 12.29
CA SER A 57 5.87 3.45 13.01
C SER A 57 5.14 3.15 14.32
N MET A 58 5.88 2.66 15.32
CA MET A 58 5.28 2.33 16.61
C MET A 58 4.97 3.61 17.40
N LYS A 59 3.68 3.99 17.45
CA LYS A 59 3.16 4.91 18.48
C LYS A 59 2.87 4.09 19.75
N LEU A 60 3.02 4.69 20.92
CA LEU A 60 2.70 4.05 22.23
C LEU A 60 1.28 3.46 22.26
N ASP A 61 0.36 4.05 21.49
CA ASP A 61 -1.01 3.57 21.31
C ASP A 61 -1.09 2.17 20.68
N TYR A 62 -0.16 1.79 19.80
CA TYR A 62 -0.12 0.47 19.18
C TYR A 62 0.21 -0.63 20.21
N ILE A 63 1.18 -0.38 21.10
CA ILE A 63 1.50 -1.29 22.21
C ILE A 63 0.26 -1.50 23.07
N LYS A 64 -0.44 -0.43 23.41
CA LYS A 64 -1.68 -0.49 24.18
C LYS A 64 -2.74 -1.33 23.45
N GLN A 65 -2.96 -1.08 22.15
CA GLN A 65 -3.91 -1.85 21.34
C GLN A 65 -3.54 -3.33 21.24
N PHE A 66 -2.25 -3.68 21.18
CA PHE A 66 -1.78 -5.06 21.14
C PHE A 66 -2.17 -5.85 22.40
N TYR A 67 -1.93 -5.31 23.60
CA TYR A 67 -2.30 -6.00 24.85
C TYR A 67 -3.81 -6.20 25.03
N PHE A 68 -4.65 -5.42 24.32
CA PHE A 68 -6.11 -5.50 24.37
C PHE A 68 -6.75 -6.01 23.07
N SER A 69 -5.97 -6.55 22.14
CA SER A 69 -6.48 -7.01 20.84
C SER A 69 -7.25 -8.33 20.96
N LYS A 70 -8.16 -8.59 20.02
CA LYS A 70 -8.86 -9.89 19.94
C LYS A 70 -7.92 -11.06 19.66
N GLY A 71 -6.81 -10.83 18.95
CA GLY A 71 -5.81 -11.85 18.66
C GLY A 71 -5.05 -12.29 19.91
N THR A 72 -4.63 -11.33 20.74
CA THR A 72 -3.89 -11.62 21.98
C THR A 72 -4.76 -12.23 23.08
N ALA A 73 -6.08 -12.04 23.03
CA ALA A 73 -7.03 -12.68 23.96
C ALA A 73 -6.96 -14.21 23.94
N TRP A 74 -6.53 -14.84 22.83
CA TRP A 74 -6.36 -16.30 22.75
C TRP A 74 -5.33 -16.85 23.74
N TYR A 75 -4.33 -16.06 24.13
CA TYR A 75 -3.33 -16.45 25.13
C TYR A 75 -3.90 -16.57 26.54
N LEU A 76 -5.13 -16.09 26.79
CA LEU A 76 -5.82 -16.34 28.04
C LEU A 76 -6.10 -17.84 28.25
N ILE A 77 -6.39 -18.58 27.16
CA ILE A 77 -6.61 -20.03 27.22
C ILE A 77 -5.33 -20.75 27.65
N SER A 78 -4.19 -20.37 27.07
CA SER A 78 -2.88 -20.90 27.44
C SER A 78 -2.54 -20.56 28.90
N ALA A 79 -2.84 -19.34 29.34
CA ALA A 79 -2.62 -18.92 30.73
C ALA A 79 -3.45 -19.75 31.73
N VAL A 80 -4.71 -20.04 31.41
CA VAL A 80 -5.57 -20.92 32.22
C VAL A 80 -5.02 -22.34 32.29
N ALA A 81 -4.60 -22.91 31.15
CA ALA A 81 -4.04 -24.27 31.11
C ALA A 81 -2.76 -24.38 31.97
N ILE A 82 -1.87 -23.40 31.87
CA ILE A 82 -0.63 -23.34 32.66
C ILE A 82 -0.93 -23.17 34.15
N PHE A 83 -1.90 -22.32 34.50
CA PHE A 83 -2.35 -22.17 35.88
C PHE A 83 -2.87 -23.49 36.45
N ILE A 84 -3.76 -24.19 35.74
CA ILE A 84 -4.29 -25.49 36.17
C ILE A 84 -3.14 -26.47 36.41
N GLY A 85 -2.20 -26.57 35.47
CA GLY A 85 -1.00 -27.41 35.62
C GLY A 85 -0.17 -27.07 36.86
N SER A 86 -0.10 -25.79 37.22
CA SER A 86 0.68 -25.31 38.38
C SER A 86 0.12 -25.72 39.75
N VAL A 87 -1.18 -25.98 39.84
CA VAL A 87 -1.90 -26.29 41.09
C VAL A 87 -1.69 -27.73 41.56
N PHE A 88 -1.44 -28.66 40.64
CA PHE A 88 -1.38 -30.11 40.93
C PHE A 88 0.03 -30.64 41.20
N ILE A 89 1.00 -29.75 41.39
CA ILE A 89 2.41 -30.13 41.53
C ILE A 89 2.78 -30.35 42.99
N GLN A 90 3.44 -31.48 43.26
CA GLN A 90 3.90 -31.86 44.60
C GLN A 90 5.43 -31.73 44.75
N HIS A 91 6.21 -32.18 43.77
CA HIS A 91 7.68 -32.17 43.82
C HIS A 91 8.28 -31.13 42.88
N ARG A 92 9.31 -30.41 43.33
CA ARG A 92 9.88 -29.27 42.61
C ARG A 92 10.35 -29.66 41.19
N ILE A 93 11.17 -30.72 41.07
CA ILE A 93 11.76 -31.13 39.76
C ILE A 93 10.69 -31.68 38.82
N LYS A 94 9.86 -32.61 39.31
CA LYS A 94 8.77 -33.20 38.51
C LYS A 94 7.78 -32.12 38.08
N GLY A 95 7.49 -31.16 38.96
CA GLY A 95 6.66 -30.01 38.69
C GLY A 95 7.18 -29.14 37.56
N TYR A 96 8.46 -28.80 37.60
CA TYR A 96 9.09 -28.01 36.55
C TYR A 96 9.04 -28.70 35.19
N LEU A 97 9.37 -30.00 35.13
CA LEU A 97 9.32 -30.77 33.88
C LEU A 97 7.90 -30.88 33.32
N THR A 98 6.91 -31.11 34.19
CA THR A 98 5.50 -31.15 33.79
C THR A 98 5.02 -29.78 33.31
N LEU A 99 5.37 -28.68 34.00
CA LEU A 99 5.04 -27.33 33.58
C LEU A 99 5.70 -26.96 32.26
N LEU A 100 6.97 -27.33 32.07
CA LEU A 100 7.70 -27.09 30.82
C LEU A 100 6.99 -27.74 29.64
N ALA A 101 6.66 -29.04 29.76
CA ALA A 101 5.96 -29.79 28.72
C ALA A 101 4.57 -29.19 28.43
N LEU A 102 3.79 -28.91 29.49
CA LEU A 102 2.45 -28.37 29.36
C LEU A 102 2.46 -26.96 28.75
N THR A 103 3.39 -26.12 29.17
CA THR A 103 3.55 -24.76 28.65
C THR A 103 3.95 -24.78 27.18
N TRP A 104 4.90 -25.64 26.81
CA TRP A 104 5.36 -25.74 25.43
C TRP A 104 4.27 -26.25 24.49
N ILE A 105 3.51 -27.27 24.90
CA ILE A 105 2.36 -27.79 24.15
C ILE A 105 1.27 -26.71 24.00
N ALA A 106 0.92 -26.03 25.10
CA ALA A 106 -0.09 -24.99 25.09
C ALA A 106 0.27 -23.85 24.13
N LEU A 107 1.52 -23.37 24.16
CA LEU A 107 1.98 -22.31 23.25
C LEU A 107 1.97 -22.76 21.79
N THR A 108 2.47 -23.97 21.52
CA THR A 108 2.55 -24.50 20.16
C THR A 108 1.16 -24.67 19.53
N ILE A 109 0.17 -25.17 20.29
CA ILE A 109 -1.21 -25.32 19.80
C ILE A 109 -1.84 -23.94 19.54
N THR A 110 -1.70 -23.00 20.48
CA THR A 110 -2.26 -21.65 20.35
C THR A 110 -1.71 -20.94 19.11
N ASP A 111 -0.40 -21.03 18.86
CA ASP A 111 0.20 -20.41 17.67
C ASP A 111 -0.22 -21.10 16.36
N VAL A 112 -0.34 -22.43 16.33
CA VAL A 112 -0.85 -23.15 15.14
C VAL A 112 -2.29 -22.75 14.81
N ILE A 113 -3.13 -22.53 15.83
CA ILE A 113 -4.51 -22.04 15.65
C ILE A 113 -4.50 -20.60 15.13
N LEU A 114 -3.69 -19.72 15.71
CA LEU A 114 -3.59 -18.31 15.29
C LEU A 114 -3.10 -18.18 13.85
N ILE A 115 -2.09 -18.96 13.43
CA ILE A 115 -1.60 -19.00 12.03
C ILE A 115 -2.71 -19.37 11.06
N ARG A 116 -3.58 -20.33 11.42
CA ARG A 116 -4.69 -20.76 10.55
C ARG A 116 -5.90 -19.83 10.57
N ALA A 117 -6.10 -19.09 11.67
CA ALA A 117 -7.29 -18.28 11.88
C ALA A 117 -7.16 -16.83 11.38
N LEU A 118 -5.94 -16.30 11.27
CA LEU A 118 -5.72 -14.88 11.01
C LEU A 118 -5.14 -14.55 9.63
N ASP A 119 -4.63 -15.50 8.85
CA ASP A 119 -3.99 -15.29 7.52
C ASP A 119 -2.92 -14.17 7.47
N ASP A 120 -2.54 -13.68 8.65
CA ASP A 120 -1.82 -12.45 8.84
C ASP A 120 -0.92 -12.68 10.06
N ILE A 121 0.35 -12.87 9.72
CA ILE A 121 1.60 -12.78 10.50
C ILE A 121 2.55 -13.74 9.79
N ALA A 122 3.45 -13.14 9.03
CA ALA A 122 4.57 -13.82 8.41
C ALA A 122 5.46 -14.49 9.48
N MET A 123 5.24 -15.78 9.70
CA MET A 123 6.26 -16.68 10.23
C MET A 123 6.40 -17.86 9.28
N ASN A 124 7.05 -17.62 8.14
CA ASN A 124 7.30 -18.63 7.11
C ASN A 124 8.26 -19.76 7.57
N ASN A 125 8.71 -19.77 8.83
CA ASN A 125 9.66 -20.76 9.34
C ASN A 125 9.17 -21.43 10.63
N ILE A 126 8.48 -22.56 10.46
CA ILE A 126 7.93 -23.41 11.53
C ILE A 126 9.01 -23.80 12.56
N LEU A 127 10.25 -24.05 12.11
CA LEU A 127 11.35 -24.43 13.00
C LEU A 127 11.74 -23.32 13.98
N LEU A 128 11.74 -22.07 13.51
CA LEU A 128 12.06 -20.91 14.34
C LEU A 128 10.97 -20.67 15.40
N ASN A 129 9.70 -20.87 15.03
CA ASN A 129 8.58 -20.73 15.95
C ASN A 129 8.62 -21.79 17.07
N ILE A 130 8.93 -23.05 16.73
CA ILE A 130 9.10 -24.12 17.71
C ILE A 130 10.21 -23.80 18.72
N LEU A 131 11.32 -23.23 18.26
CA LEU A 131 12.43 -22.81 19.11
C LEU A 131 12.04 -21.65 20.04
N TYR A 132 11.37 -20.62 19.53
CA TYR A 132 10.87 -19.51 20.36
C TYR A 132 9.91 -19.99 21.44
N ASN A 133 8.99 -20.89 21.09
CA ASN A 133 8.06 -21.49 22.05
C ASN A 133 8.77 -22.32 23.11
N LEU A 134 9.86 -23.02 22.78
CA LEU A 134 10.66 -23.75 23.75
C LEU A 134 11.37 -22.80 24.72
N PHE A 135 12.00 -21.73 24.23
CA PHE A 135 12.64 -20.72 25.08
C PHE A 135 11.61 -20.00 25.98
N GLY A 136 10.46 -19.64 25.43
CA GLY A 136 9.35 -19.08 26.19
C GLY A 136 8.86 -20.03 27.28
N ALA A 137 8.72 -21.32 26.97
CA ALA A 137 8.30 -22.33 27.94
C ALA A 137 9.32 -22.54 29.07
N ILE A 138 10.63 -22.49 28.78
CA ILE A 138 11.70 -22.59 29.81
C ILE A 138 11.59 -21.44 30.82
N LEU A 139 11.42 -20.20 30.33
CA LEU A 139 11.34 -19.03 31.19
C LEU A 139 10.03 -18.97 31.96
N LEU A 140 8.90 -19.26 31.31
CA LEU A 140 7.58 -19.19 31.93
C LEU A 140 7.39 -20.30 32.97
N SER A 141 7.84 -21.53 32.70
CA SER A 141 7.80 -22.61 33.70
C SER A 141 8.65 -22.29 34.93
N LEU A 142 9.82 -21.66 34.74
CA LEU A 142 10.67 -21.22 35.85
C LEU A 142 9.98 -20.13 36.68
N TYR A 143 9.37 -19.14 36.01
CA TYR A 143 8.59 -18.10 36.67
C TYR A 143 7.42 -18.65 37.50
N VAL A 144 6.68 -19.62 36.96
CA VAL A 144 5.56 -20.28 37.66
C VAL A 144 6.06 -21.05 38.88
N CYS A 145 7.16 -21.80 38.75
CA CYS A 145 7.76 -22.50 39.89
C CYS A 145 8.22 -21.55 41.00
N LEU A 146 8.90 -20.45 40.65
CA LEU A 146 9.35 -19.44 41.62
C LEU A 146 8.16 -18.79 42.32
N SER A 147 7.13 -18.46 41.56
CA SER A 147 5.91 -17.87 42.10
C SER A 147 5.22 -18.84 43.08
N ASN A 148 5.20 -20.14 42.78
CA ASN A 148 4.59 -21.16 43.65
C ASN A 148 5.36 -21.27 44.97
N SER A 149 6.68 -21.33 44.88
CA SER A 149 7.59 -21.38 46.03
C SER A 149 7.45 -20.14 46.92
N LEU A 150 7.38 -18.96 46.30
CA LEU A 150 7.19 -17.69 46.97
C LEU A 150 5.85 -17.64 47.71
N ILE A 151 4.75 -17.99 47.04
CA ILE A 151 3.42 -18.00 47.67
C ILE A 151 3.37 -19.03 48.78
N PHE A 152 3.94 -20.22 48.59
CA PHE A 152 4.01 -21.24 49.63
C PHE A 152 4.73 -20.71 50.87
N HIS A 153 5.89 -20.09 50.72
CA HIS A 153 6.62 -19.51 51.84
C HIS A 153 5.83 -18.38 52.54
N LEU A 154 5.25 -17.45 51.78
CA LEU A 154 4.54 -16.31 52.34
C LEU A 154 3.24 -16.73 53.03
N ASN A 155 2.44 -17.57 52.40
CA ASN A 155 1.14 -17.99 52.92
C ASN A 155 1.28 -19.05 54.02
N LYS A 156 2.07 -20.12 53.81
CA LYS A 156 2.14 -21.27 54.74
C LYS A 156 3.18 -21.11 55.84
N VAL A 157 4.32 -20.47 55.55
CA VAL A 157 5.41 -20.33 56.54
C VAL A 157 5.30 -19.02 57.30
N LYS A 158 4.97 -17.93 56.60
CA LYS A 158 4.87 -16.57 57.17
C LYS A 158 3.43 -16.15 57.52
N ASN A 159 2.42 -16.97 57.21
CA ASN A 159 1.00 -16.69 57.48
C ASN A 159 0.48 -15.36 56.90
N ILE A 160 1.04 -14.92 55.76
CA ILE A 160 0.57 -13.73 55.05
C ILE A 160 -0.69 -14.08 54.26
N PRO A 161 -1.72 -13.20 54.23
CA PRO A 161 -2.95 -13.46 53.48
C PRO A 161 -2.72 -13.82 52.01
N MET A 162 -3.57 -14.69 51.45
CA MET A 162 -3.44 -15.18 50.07
C MET A 162 -3.48 -14.03 49.05
N ILE A 163 -4.29 -12.99 49.28
CA ILE A 163 -4.37 -11.80 48.41
C ILE A 163 -3.00 -11.15 48.25
N LEU A 164 -2.33 -10.82 49.35
CA LEU A 164 -1.01 -10.17 49.35
C LEU A 164 0.06 -11.07 48.76
N SER A 165 0.01 -12.37 49.06
CA SER A 165 0.97 -13.36 48.54
C SER A 165 0.83 -13.53 47.02
N ALA A 166 -0.40 -13.55 46.49
CA ALA A 166 -0.69 -13.74 45.07
C ALA A 166 -0.48 -12.48 44.22
N MET A 167 -0.54 -11.28 44.82
CA MET A 167 -0.25 -10.01 44.13
C MET A 167 1.21 -9.88 43.69
N LEU A 168 2.15 -10.45 44.45
CA LEU A 168 3.60 -10.34 44.18
C LEU A 168 4.00 -10.87 42.80
N PRO A 169 3.59 -12.09 42.40
CA PRO A 169 3.74 -12.55 41.02
C PRO A 169 3.18 -11.56 40.00
N LEU A 170 1.94 -11.08 40.17
CA LEU A 170 1.36 -10.14 39.20
C LEU A 170 2.22 -8.88 39.03
N ILE A 171 2.69 -8.28 40.14
CA ILE A 171 3.57 -7.11 40.10
C ILE A 171 4.88 -7.43 39.38
N ALA A 172 5.50 -8.58 39.66
CA ALA A 172 6.72 -9.02 38.97
C ALA A 172 6.50 -9.19 37.46
N ALA A 173 5.39 -9.80 37.05
CA ALA A 173 5.02 -9.96 35.65
C ALA A 173 4.83 -8.60 34.94
N ILE A 174 4.18 -7.64 35.59
CA ILE A 174 3.99 -6.28 35.06
C ILE A 174 5.35 -5.58 34.87
N ILE A 175 6.25 -5.66 35.86
CA ILE A 175 7.58 -5.05 35.76
C ILE A 175 8.37 -5.67 34.59
N ILE A 176 8.36 -7.00 34.48
CA ILE A 176 9.03 -7.72 33.37
C ILE A 176 8.43 -7.31 32.03
N ALA A 177 7.10 -7.23 31.92
CA ALA A 177 6.42 -6.80 30.71
C ALA A 177 6.84 -5.38 30.29
N VAL A 178 6.80 -4.42 31.23
CA VAL A 178 7.21 -3.03 30.98
C VAL A 178 8.67 -2.95 30.54
N LEU A 179 9.58 -3.71 31.16
CA LEU A 179 10.99 -3.74 30.76
C LEU A 179 11.17 -4.30 29.35
N ILE A 180 10.48 -5.39 28.99
CA ILE A 180 10.52 -5.96 27.64
C ILE A 180 9.98 -4.95 26.63
N THR A 181 8.84 -4.32 26.91
CA THR A 181 8.26 -3.28 26.07
C THR A 181 9.22 -2.09 25.90
N ALA A 182 9.86 -1.63 26.98
CA ALA A 182 10.82 -0.54 26.92
C ALA A 182 12.07 -0.91 26.10
N VAL A 183 12.57 -2.14 26.23
CA VAL A 183 13.69 -2.65 25.43
C VAL A 183 13.30 -2.76 23.96
N ILE A 184 12.12 -3.28 23.63
CA ILE A 184 11.59 -3.32 22.27
C ILE A 184 11.49 -1.91 21.70
N TYR A 185 10.91 -0.98 22.46
CA TYR A 185 10.81 0.41 22.05
C TYR A 185 12.19 1.06 21.84
N LEU A 186 13.13 0.88 22.75
CA LEU A 186 14.48 1.47 22.63
C LEU A 186 15.32 0.86 21.50
N LEU A 187 15.15 -0.43 21.20
CA LEU A 187 15.88 -1.11 20.13
C LEU A 187 15.23 -0.93 18.77
N PHE A 188 13.91 -0.86 18.71
CA PHE A 188 13.15 -1.02 17.46
C PHE A 188 12.20 0.14 17.14
N ALA A 189 12.02 1.14 18.03
CA ALA A 189 11.31 2.36 17.67
C ALA A 189 12.17 3.17 16.68
N ARG A 190 11.96 2.91 15.38
CA ARG A 190 12.31 3.87 14.35
C ARG A 190 11.35 5.04 14.50
N GLN A 191 11.86 6.25 14.75
CA GLN A 191 11.07 7.43 14.43
C GLN A 191 10.84 7.41 12.92
N ALA A 192 9.56 7.38 12.53
CA ALA A 192 9.14 7.61 11.17
C ALA A 192 9.80 8.90 10.66
N VAL A 193 10.47 8.82 9.53
CA VAL A 193 11.01 10.01 8.86
C VAL A 193 9.81 10.75 8.30
N GLU A 194 9.42 11.86 8.92
CA GLU A 194 8.36 12.71 8.39
C GLU A 194 8.95 13.60 7.30
N ILE A 195 8.46 13.47 6.07
CA ILE A 195 8.87 14.31 4.96
C ILE A 195 7.72 15.25 4.64
N GLU A 196 7.99 16.53 4.42
CA GLU A 196 7.00 17.48 3.89
C GLU A 196 7.60 18.19 2.68
N MET A 197 6.85 18.24 1.57
CA MET A 197 7.29 18.90 0.34
C MET A 197 6.20 19.79 -0.23
N ASP A 198 6.51 21.06 -0.50
CA ASP A 198 5.64 21.98 -1.24
C ASP A 198 6.03 21.98 -2.72
N ILE A 199 5.10 21.51 -3.55
CA ILE A 199 5.21 21.46 -5.00
C ILE A 199 4.62 22.75 -5.59
N SER A 200 5.41 23.44 -6.41
CA SER A 200 5.05 24.71 -7.05
C SER A 200 5.03 24.63 -8.58
N GLU A 201 4.61 25.71 -9.24
CA GLU A 201 4.69 25.85 -10.70
C GLU A 201 6.11 25.54 -11.21
N GLY A 202 6.21 24.77 -12.31
CA GLY A 202 7.47 24.28 -12.86
C GLY A 202 7.98 22.96 -12.27
N SER A 203 7.26 22.39 -11.30
CA SER A 203 7.62 21.08 -10.74
C SER A 203 7.24 19.94 -11.69
N ASP A 204 8.14 18.96 -11.78
CA ASP A 204 7.92 17.72 -12.50
C ASP A 204 8.12 16.55 -11.53
N ILE A 205 7.06 15.75 -11.36
CA ILE A 205 6.98 14.70 -10.36
C ILE A 205 6.67 13.40 -11.07
N ALA A 206 7.68 12.56 -11.28
CA ALA A 206 7.45 11.16 -11.56
C ALA A 206 7.13 10.43 -10.25
N TYR A 207 6.13 9.56 -10.26
CA TYR A 207 5.73 8.84 -9.05
C TYR A 207 5.25 7.43 -9.38
N ALA A 208 5.40 6.52 -8.41
CA ALA A 208 4.83 5.19 -8.49
C ALA A 208 3.62 5.10 -7.56
N GLY A 209 2.43 5.06 -8.14
CA GLY A 209 1.19 4.79 -7.40
C GLY A 209 1.13 3.36 -6.86
N VAL A 210 0.26 3.12 -5.89
CA VAL A 210 -0.06 1.76 -5.43
C VAL A 210 -0.87 1.04 -6.53
N LYS A 211 -0.66 -0.27 -6.71
CA LYS A 211 -1.30 -1.06 -7.80
C LYS A 211 -2.84 -1.03 -7.82
N ASN A 212 -3.48 -0.62 -6.72
CA ASN A 212 -4.93 -0.41 -6.65
C ASN A 212 -5.24 1.08 -6.89
N ASN A 213 -5.80 1.40 -8.05
CA ASN A 213 -6.01 2.79 -8.51
C ASN A 213 -6.89 3.65 -7.58
N GLU A 214 -7.80 3.05 -6.80
CA GLU A 214 -8.80 3.77 -5.99
C GLU A 214 -8.19 4.63 -4.86
N GLU A 215 -6.95 4.34 -4.44
CA GLU A 215 -6.24 5.12 -3.43
C GLU A 215 -5.00 5.85 -3.98
N SER A 216 -4.78 5.86 -5.29
CA SER A 216 -3.53 6.39 -5.87
C SER A 216 -3.54 7.93 -5.98
N PHE A 217 -2.44 8.55 -5.56
CA PHE A 217 -2.22 9.98 -5.80
C PHE A 217 -1.99 10.22 -7.29
N GLY A 218 -2.47 11.35 -7.82
CA GLY A 218 -2.28 11.69 -9.22
C GLY A 218 -3.40 12.53 -9.79
N PHE A 219 -3.70 12.29 -11.06
CA PHE A 219 -4.81 12.91 -11.77
C PHE A 219 -6.12 12.20 -11.37
N LEU A 220 -7.15 12.92 -10.90
CA LEU A 220 -8.44 12.30 -10.50
C LEU A 220 -9.58 12.54 -11.50
N ASN A 221 -10.51 11.59 -11.42
CA ASN A 221 -11.55 11.15 -12.34
C ASN A 221 -12.88 11.91 -12.29
N ASP A 222 -13.10 12.80 -11.33
CA ASP A 222 -14.47 13.08 -10.84
C ASP A 222 -14.96 14.52 -11.08
N LYS A 223 -14.34 15.26 -12.00
CA LYS A 223 -14.81 16.61 -12.32
C LYS A 223 -14.97 16.81 -13.81
N LYS A 224 -16.20 17.14 -14.18
CA LYS A 224 -16.61 17.59 -15.52
C LYS A 224 -15.67 18.69 -15.98
N THR A 225 -14.84 18.41 -16.97
CA THR A 225 -14.06 19.44 -17.64
C THR A 225 -14.39 19.43 -19.11
N ASP A 226 -15.01 20.51 -19.60
CA ASP A 226 -15.21 20.79 -21.04
C ASP A 226 -13.89 21.00 -21.82
N THR A 227 -12.77 20.83 -21.11
CA THR A 227 -11.42 21.11 -21.59
C THR A 227 -10.88 19.91 -22.36
N PRO A 228 -10.37 20.09 -23.59
CA PRO A 228 -9.83 19.01 -24.39
C PRO A 228 -8.65 18.33 -23.67
N THR A 229 -8.70 16.99 -23.61
CA THR A 229 -7.58 16.17 -23.14
C THR A 229 -6.76 15.77 -24.36
N TYR A 230 -5.57 16.33 -24.50
CA TYR A 230 -4.66 16.00 -25.59
C TYR A 230 -3.89 14.72 -25.25
N LEU A 231 -3.66 13.87 -26.25
CA LEU A 231 -3.10 12.53 -26.12
C LEU A 231 -2.03 12.31 -27.19
N ASP A 232 -0.83 11.94 -26.75
CA ASP A 232 0.27 11.46 -27.59
C ASP A 232 0.51 9.97 -27.29
N VAL A 233 0.04 9.11 -28.19
CA VAL A 233 0.09 7.65 -28.05
C VAL A 233 1.25 7.11 -28.86
N MET A 234 2.22 6.50 -28.20
CA MET A 234 3.50 6.15 -28.81
C MET A 234 3.51 4.76 -29.45
N LYS A 235 2.63 3.83 -29.03
CA LYS A 235 2.61 2.46 -29.56
C LYS A 235 1.30 1.70 -29.26
N ASN A 236 0.90 0.82 -30.20
CA ASN A 236 -0.22 -0.14 -30.08
C ASN A 236 -1.47 0.45 -29.40
N GLY A 237 -2.11 1.40 -30.09
CA GLY A 237 -3.35 2.01 -29.59
C GLY A 237 -4.57 1.26 -30.09
N SER A 238 -5.46 0.84 -29.18
CA SER A 238 -6.84 0.51 -29.54
C SER A 238 -7.78 1.52 -28.91
N LEU A 239 -8.55 2.22 -29.74
CA LEU A 239 -9.65 3.06 -29.30
C LEU A 239 -10.94 2.25 -29.40
N ILE A 240 -11.66 2.12 -28.29
CA ILE A 240 -12.90 1.35 -28.22
C ILE A 240 -13.97 2.22 -27.60
N TYR A 241 -14.95 2.65 -28.40
CA TYR A 241 -16.20 3.19 -27.90
C TYR A 241 -17.19 2.05 -27.62
N ASN A 242 -17.85 2.10 -26.46
CA ASN A 242 -18.93 1.19 -26.12
C ASN A 242 -20.13 1.96 -25.54
N ASP A 243 -21.29 1.69 -26.12
CA ASP A 243 -22.61 2.03 -25.61
C ASP A 243 -23.44 0.75 -25.51
N ILE A 244 -23.66 0.28 -24.28
CA ILE A 244 -24.37 -0.97 -24.00
C ILE A 244 -25.81 -0.92 -24.53
N LYS A 245 -26.42 0.27 -24.59
CA LYS A 245 -27.82 0.45 -25.00
C LYS A 245 -27.95 0.73 -26.50
N GLY A 246 -26.91 1.27 -27.13
CA GLY A 246 -26.92 1.65 -28.54
C GLY A 246 -27.89 2.79 -28.82
N LEU A 247 -27.90 3.80 -27.93
CA LEU A 247 -28.74 4.99 -28.01
C LEU A 247 -27.95 6.21 -28.48
N SER A 248 -26.83 5.97 -29.16
CA SER A 248 -25.93 7.02 -29.63
C SER A 248 -25.82 6.96 -31.14
N GLY A 249 -25.98 8.11 -31.79
CA GLY A 249 -25.53 8.32 -33.16
C GLY A 249 -24.02 8.60 -33.20
N ALA A 250 -23.40 8.36 -34.36
CA ALA A 250 -22.02 8.75 -34.61
C ALA A 250 -21.82 9.33 -36.01
N ASP A 251 -21.12 10.46 -36.07
CA ASP A 251 -20.56 11.00 -37.31
C ASP A 251 -19.07 10.68 -37.33
N ILE A 252 -18.63 9.94 -38.35
CA ILE A 252 -17.25 9.46 -38.46
C ILE A 252 -16.64 10.04 -39.73
N TYR A 253 -15.50 10.70 -39.58
CA TYR A 253 -14.77 11.35 -40.66
C TYR A 253 -13.35 10.82 -40.73
N ILE A 254 -12.86 10.67 -41.94
CA ILE A 254 -11.43 10.62 -42.24
C ILE A 254 -10.99 12.08 -42.39
N VAL A 255 -9.97 12.46 -41.63
CA VAL A 255 -9.40 13.81 -41.67
C VAL A 255 -8.03 13.73 -42.33
N SER A 256 -7.71 14.65 -43.23
CA SER A 256 -6.38 14.74 -43.82
C SER A 256 -5.90 16.18 -44.00
N GLY A 257 -4.58 16.37 -44.17
CA GLY A 257 -4.00 17.68 -44.48
C GLY A 257 -3.76 18.61 -43.28
N CYS A 258 -4.13 18.21 -42.07
CA CYS A 258 -3.99 19.02 -40.86
C CYS A 258 -3.80 18.20 -39.57
N TYR A 259 -3.43 18.89 -38.49
CA TYR A 259 -3.39 18.30 -37.15
C TYR A 259 -4.78 18.23 -36.53
N THR A 260 -4.99 17.24 -35.68
CA THR A 260 -6.21 17.08 -34.89
C THR A 260 -6.18 18.05 -33.70
N LEU A 261 -6.64 19.27 -33.93
CA LEU A 261 -6.80 20.32 -32.90
C LEU A 261 -8.28 20.74 -32.82
N PRO A 262 -8.84 20.96 -31.61
CA PRO A 262 -10.26 21.30 -31.45
C PRO A 262 -10.68 22.50 -32.32
N ASN A 263 -9.88 23.56 -32.35
CA ASN A 263 -10.16 24.78 -33.11
C ASN A 263 -10.21 24.56 -34.64
N LEU A 264 -9.50 23.55 -35.16
CA LEU A 264 -9.49 23.23 -36.59
C LEU A 264 -10.68 22.35 -36.99
N LEU A 265 -11.24 21.60 -36.04
CA LEU A 265 -12.27 20.58 -36.26
C LEU A 265 -13.67 21.00 -35.77
N HIS A 266 -13.85 22.22 -35.24
CA HIS A 266 -15.10 22.64 -34.60
C HIS A 266 -16.30 22.75 -35.57
N ASN A 267 -16.06 22.86 -36.89
CA ASN A 267 -17.09 23.05 -37.92
C ASN A 267 -16.89 22.11 -39.13
N VAL A 268 -16.94 20.79 -38.89
CA VAL A 268 -16.81 19.81 -39.98
C VAL A 268 -18.11 19.74 -40.81
N PRO A 269 -18.04 19.69 -42.15
CA PRO A 269 -19.24 19.56 -43.00
C PRO A 269 -19.96 18.24 -42.73
N LEU A 270 -21.25 18.33 -42.37
CA LEU A 270 -22.10 17.19 -42.03
C LEU A 270 -23.07 16.86 -43.17
N ASP A 271 -23.03 15.62 -43.65
CA ASP A 271 -24.09 15.01 -44.44
C ASP A 271 -24.91 14.08 -43.53
N ALA A 272 -26.09 14.54 -43.12
CA ALA A 272 -26.96 13.80 -42.18
C ALA A 272 -27.40 12.43 -42.71
N LYS A 273 -27.32 12.18 -44.03
CA LYS A 273 -27.63 10.86 -44.60
C LYS A 273 -26.54 9.82 -44.36
N LYS A 274 -25.35 10.25 -43.95
CA LYS A 274 -24.19 9.39 -43.68
C LYS A 274 -23.93 9.19 -42.19
N SER A 275 -24.77 9.76 -41.33
CA SER A 275 -24.69 9.57 -39.88
C SER A 275 -25.08 8.15 -39.51
N PHE A 276 -24.28 7.48 -38.69
CA PHE A 276 -24.60 6.16 -38.17
C PHE A 276 -25.58 6.30 -37.00
N LEU A 277 -26.65 5.51 -37.01
CA LEU A 277 -27.65 5.46 -35.93
C LEU A 277 -27.46 4.19 -35.10
N ASN A 278 -27.88 4.23 -33.83
CA ASN A 278 -27.85 3.10 -32.90
C ASN A 278 -26.46 2.43 -32.78
N VAL A 279 -25.43 3.24 -32.64
CA VAL A 279 -24.05 2.78 -32.51
C VAL A 279 -23.80 2.23 -31.11
N LYS A 280 -23.52 0.93 -31.03
CA LYS A 280 -23.17 0.22 -29.78
C LYS A 280 -21.67 0.12 -29.57
N LYS A 281 -20.91 0.00 -30.66
CA LYS A 281 -19.47 -0.19 -30.58
C LYS A 281 -18.78 0.46 -31.78
N ILE A 282 -17.72 1.22 -31.51
CA ILE A 282 -16.73 1.64 -32.51
C ILE A 282 -15.36 1.14 -32.03
N GLU A 283 -14.62 0.45 -32.88
CA GLU A 283 -13.28 -0.02 -32.58
C GLU A 283 -12.30 0.38 -33.68
N ILE A 284 -11.22 1.05 -33.29
CA ILE A 284 -10.11 1.40 -34.16
C ILE A 284 -8.85 0.84 -33.51
N THR A 285 -8.21 -0.11 -34.18
CA THR A 285 -6.93 -0.68 -33.74
C THR A 285 -5.85 -0.27 -34.72
N GLN A 286 -4.76 0.27 -34.18
CA GLN A 286 -3.71 0.83 -35.02
C GLN A 286 -2.32 0.62 -34.37
N LYS A 287 -1.28 0.46 -35.19
CA LYS A 287 0.08 0.08 -34.76
C LYS A 287 1.12 1.20 -34.77
N PHE A 288 0.82 2.30 -35.42
CA PHE A 288 1.63 3.52 -35.49
C PHE A 288 1.51 4.35 -34.20
N PRO A 289 2.33 5.38 -34.02
CA PRO A 289 2.02 6.46 -33.08
C PRO A 289 0.82 7.28 -33.56
N MET A 290 0.05 7.85 -32.63
CA MET A 290 -1.03 8.79 -32.94
C MET A 290 -1.07 9.93 -31.95
N MET A 291 -1.41 11.11 -32.44
CA MET A 291 -1.58 12.32 -31.63
C MET A 291 -2.99 12.87 -31.82
N GLY A 292 -3.59 13.41 -30.77
CA GLY A 292 -4.96 13.85 -30.86
C GLY A 292 -5.52 14.40 -29.58
N PHE A 293 -6.84 14.45 -29.53
CA PHE A 293 -7.57 14.83 -28.34
C PHE A 293 -8.88 14.08 -28.21
N ILE A 294 -9.35 14.02 -26.96
CA ILE A 294 -10.71 13.65 -26.61
C ILE A 294 -11.31 14.83 -25.85
N GLN A 295 -12.50 15.25 -26.25
CA GLN A 295 -13.24 16.35 -25.65
C GLN A 295 -14.70 15.93 -25.48
N GLY A 296 -15.27 16.14 -24.31
CA GLY A 296 -16.71 16.03 -24.06
C GLY A 296 -17.14 17.02 -23.01
N GLU A 297 -18.38 17.48 -23.08
CA GLU A 297 -18.97 18.45 -22.12
C GLU A 297 -19.11 17.87 -20.70
N SER A 298 -18.92 16.56 -20.52
CA SER A 298 -19.02 15.89 -19.23
C SER A 298 -18.29 14.55 -19.20
N ALA A 299 -17.09 14.51 -19.80
CA ALA A 299 -16.28 13.29 -19.88
C ALA A 299 -15.38 13.12 -18.65
N ASP A 300 -15.61 12.07 -17.87
CA ASP A 300 -14.81 11.67 -16.72
C ASP A 300 -13.62 10.82 -17.21
N VAL A 301 -12.39 11.25 -16.89
CA VAL A 301 -11.16 10.62 -17.39
C VAL A 301 -10.57 9.74 -16.30
N ILE A 302 -10.52 8.44 -16.55
CA ILE A 302 -10.03 7.40 -15.64
C ILE A 302 -8.73 6.79 -16.19
N PRO A 303 -7.57 7.39 -15.91
CA PRO A 303 -6.29 6.79 -16.24
C PRO A 303 -5.97 5.68 -15.21
N LYS A 304 -5.87 4.43 -15.66
CA LYS A 304 -5.31 3.37 -14.82
C LYS A 304 -3.77 3.49 -14.84
N ALA A 305 -3.10 3.45 -13.67
CA ALA A 305 -1.63 3.48 -13.57
C ALA A 305 -0.93 4.74 -14.13
N ALA A 306 -1.49 5.94 -13.90
CA ALA A 306 -0.78 7.19 -14.11
C ALA A 306 0.49 7.28 -13.23
N SER A 307 1.61 7.70 -13.81
CA SER A 307 2.96 7.59 -13.18
C SER A 307 3.77 8.88 -13.17
N ARG A 308 3.18 10.00 -13.60
CA ARG A 308 3.85 11.31 -13.62
C ARG A 308 2.84 12.44 -13.52
N LEU A 309 3.18 13.48 -12.79
CA LEU A 309 2.44 14.73 -12.67
C LEU A 309 3.41 15.85 -13.05
N SER A 310 3.22 16.45 -14.21
CA SER A 310 4.01 17.60 -14.66
C SER A 310 3.14 18.85 -14.66
N LEU A 311 3.62 19.87 -13.95
CA LEU A 311 2.99 21.19 -13.84
C LEU A 311 3.89 22.23 -14.49
N SER A 312 3.52 22.68 -15.68
CA SER A 312 4.30 23.67 -16.41
C SER A 312 3.41 24.81 -16.89
N LYS A 313 4.02 25.97 -17.14
CA LYS A 313 3.37 27.08 -17.82
C LYS A 313 4.02 27.27 -19.19
N GLN A 314 3.20 27.39 -20.21
CA GLN A 314 3.63 27.75 -21.56
C GLN A 314 2.77 28.91 -22.03
N ASP A 315 3.42 30.03 -22.37
CA ASP A 315 2.76 31.30 -22.68
C ASP A 315 1.83 31.76 -21.53
N ASP A 316 0.53 31.87 -21.80
CA ASP A 316 -0.52 32.27 -20.85
C ASP A 316 -1.37 31.08 -20.35
N GLU A 317 -0.98 29.84 -20.67
CA GLU A 317 -1.69 28.64 -20.26
C GLU A 317 -0.86 27.79 -19.30
N TYR A 318 -1.53 27.27 -18.28
CA TYR A 318 -0.97 26.28 -17.37
C TYR A 318 -1.33 24.88 -17.87
N MET A 319 -0.34 23.99 -17.89
CA MET A 319 -0.47 22.64 -18.39
C MET A 319 -0.31 21.63 -17.26
N LEU A 320 -1.24 20.69 -17.19
CA LEU A 320 -1.19 19.50 -16.36
C LEU A 320 -1.00 18.29 -17.26
N ALA A 321 0.09 17.55 -17.08
CA ALA A 321 0.41 16.39 -17.91
C ALA A 321 0.77 15.14 -17.09
N SER A 322 0.50 13.97 -17.67
CA SER A 322 0.76 12.66 -17.06
C SER A 322 1.08 11.60 -18.12
N SER A 323 1.70 10.50 -17.68
CA SER A 323 2.07 9.36 -18.51
C SER A 323 1.44 8.07 -18.01
N VAL A 324 1.00 7.23 -18.95
CA VAL A 324 0.44 5.90 -18.72
C VAL A 324 1.30 4.87 -19.44
N THR A 325 1.61 3.75 -18.78
CA THR A 325 2.40 2.64 -19.34
C THR A 325 1.67 1.32 -19.11
N ASP A 326 1.58 0.48 -20.14
CA ASP A 326 0.93 -0.83 -20.16
C ASP A 326 -0.47 -0.83 -19.52
N SER A 327 -1.33 0.10 -19.96
CA SER A 327 -2.59 0.34 -19.28
C SER A 327 -3.67 0.97 -20.20
N GLN A 328 -4.81 1.30 -19.62
CA GLN A 328 -5.97 1.88 -20.30
C GLN A 328 -6.38 3.22 -19.70
N ILE A 329 -6.85 4.11 -20.57
CA ILE A 329 -7.48 5.38 -20.21
C ILE A 329 -8.95 5.28 -20.63
N THR A 330 -9.85 5.37 -19.67
CA THR A 330 -11.30 5.37 -19.95
C THR A 330 -11.83 6.81 -19.89
N PHE A 331 -12.65 7.18 -20.86
CA PHE A 331 -13.39 8.43 -20.91
C PHE A 331 -14.88 8.08 -20.81
N GLU A 332 -15.50 8.30 -19.67
CA GLU A 332 -16.93 8.04 -19.45
C GLU A 332 -17.71 9.31 -19.76
N SER A 333 -18.62 9.26 -20.73
CA SER A 333 -19.47 10.41 -21.04
C SER A 333 -20.74 10.33 -20.20
N ASN A 334 -21.06 11.38 -19.43
CA ASN A 334 -22.36 11.51 -18.76
C ASN A 334 -23.47 11.90 -19.76
N ASN A 335 -23.60 11.09 -20.82
CA ASN A 335 -24.59 11.23 -21.86
C ASN A 335 -24.55 12.59 -22.57
N ALA A 336 -23.34 13.13 -22.76
CA ALA A 336 -23.07 14.33 -23.55
C ALA A 336 -22.31 14.00 -24.84
N GLN A 337 -22.29 14.96 -25.76
CA GLN A 337 -21.52 14.84 -26.99
C GLN A 337 -20.04 14.59 -26.66
N LEU A 338 -19.46 13.60 -27.33
CA LEU A 338 -18.04 13.27 -27.22
C LEU A 338 -17.39 13.37 -28.59
N MET A 339 -16.33 14.17 -28.67
CA MET A 339 -15.49 14.34 -29.84
C MET A 339 -14.15 13.65 -29.61
N VAL A 340 -13.78 12.76 -30.52
CA VAL A 340 -12.50 12.04 -30.50
C VAL A 340 -11.81 12.26 -31.83
N ALA A 341 -10.60 12.82 -31.82
CA ALA A 341 -9.86 13.04 -33.06
C ALA A 341 -8.39 12.68 -32.90
N PHE A 342 -7.86 11.84 -33.80
CA PHE A 342 -6.46 11.44 -33.83
C PHE A 342 -5.88 11.50 -35.24
N ALA A 343 -4.67 12.04 -35.35
CA ALA A 343 -3.82 11.95 -36.52
C ALA A 343 -2.81 10.83 -36.33
N PHE A 344 -2.59 10.03 -37.37
CA PHE A 344 -1.57 8.99 -37.39
C PHE A 344 -0.22 9.56 -37.78
N MET A 345 0.83 9.07 -37.14
CA MET A 345 2.21 9.30 -37.57
C MET A 345 2.74 8.00 -38.18
N PRO A 346 2.68 7.81 -39.52
CA PRO A 346 3.06 6.55 -40.16
C PRO A 346 4.59 6.43 -40.27
N ILE A 347 5.30 6.55 -39.16
CA ILE A 347 6.75 6.48 -39.06
C ILE A 347 7.14 5.06 -38.61
N THR A 348 8.07 4.45 -39.34
CA THR A 348 8.70 3.17 -39.00
C THR A 348 10.19 3.35 -38.75
N THR A 349 10.86 2.30 -38.30
CA THR A 349 12.33 2.26 -38.23
C THR A 349 13.01 2.57 -39.56
N ASN A 350 12.32 2.36 -40.68
CA ASN A 350 12.85 2.51 -42.04
C ASN A 350 12.41 3.83 -42.69
N GLY A 351 11.79 4.74 -41.92
CA GLY A 351 11.31 6.03 -42.40
C GLY A 351 9.79 6.12 -42.48
N PHE A 352 9.31 7.08 -43.28
CA PHE A 352 7.88 7.40 -43.44
C PHE A 352 7.20 6.41 -44.39
N LEU A 353 6.08 5.83 -43.96
CA LEU A 353 5.20 5.00 -44.80
C LEU A 353 4.27 5.91 -45.60
N HIS A 354 4.44 5.88 -46.92
CA HIS A 354 3.54 6.56 -47.84
C HIS A 354 2.18 5.86 -47.91
N ASP A 355 2.17 4.54 -47.91
CA ASP A 355 0.95 3.75 -48.04
C ASP A 355 0.68 2.93 -46.78
N TYR A 356 -0.51 3.06 -46.21
CA TYR A 356 -0.93 2.21 -45.09
C TYR A 356 -2.45 2.10 -45.00
N THR A 357 -2.89 1.00 -44.38
CA THR A 357 -4.31 0.71 -44.20
C THR A 357 -4.65 0.55 -42.73
N TYR A 358 -5.83 1.00 -42.34
CA TYR A 358 -6.41 0.70 -41.03
C TYR A 358 -7.91 0.43 -41.15
N ASP A 359 -8.46 -0.24 -40.16
CA ASP A 359 -9.87 -0.62 -40.13
C ASP A 359 -10.60 0.15 -39.03
N ILE A 360 -11.79 0.64 -39.36
CA ILE A 360 -12.78 1.12 -38.39
C ILE A 360 -13.89 0.07 -38.33
N ILE A 361 -14.16 -0.47 -37.15
CA ILE A 361 -15.24 -1.45 -36.95
C ILE A 361 -16.40 -0.76 -36.24
N ILE A 362 -17.59 -0.76 -36.84
CA ILE A 362 -18.81 -0.16 -36.29
C ILE A 362 -19.87 -1.26 -36.18
N ASN A 363 -20.37 -1.54 -34.97
CA ASN A 363 -21.39 -2.59 -34.75
C ASN A 363 -21.05 -3.96 -35.41
N ASN A 364 -19.77 -4.31 -35.45
CA ASN A 364 -19.18 -5.50 -36.10
C ASN A 364 -19.05 -5.44 -37.63
N GLU A 365 -19.48 -4.35 -38.28
CA GLU A 365 -19.19 -4.10 -39.69
C GLU A 365 -17.82 -3.45 -39.84
N LYS A 366 -17.08 -3.89 -40.86
CA LYS A 366 -15.68 -3.50 -41.08
C LYS A 366 -15.57 -2.51 -42.23
N TYR A 367 -15.03 -1.32 -41.94
CA TYR A 367 -14.75 -0.26 -42.90
C TYR A 367 -13.23 -0.11 -43.07
N LYS A 368 -12.72 -0.46 -44.26
CA LYS A 368 -11.29 -0.43 -44.58
C LYS A 368 -10.89 0.93 -45.13
N ILE A 369 -9.88 1.56 -44.53
CA ILE A 369 -9.33 2.85 -44.98
C ILE A 369 -7.93 2.63 -45.55
N GLU A 370 -7.74 2.99 -46.82
CA GLU A 370 -6.47 2.90 -47.55
C GLU A 370 -5.92 4.32 -47.73
N ASN A 371 -4.77 4.61 -47.13
CA ASN A 371 -4.17 5.94 -47.16
C ASN A 371 -2.94 5.92 -48.06
N HIS A 372 -2.85 6.95 -48.91
CA HIS A 372 -1.71 7.30 -49.74
C HIS A 372 -1.26 8.71 -49.36
N ILE A 373 -0.16 8.83 -48.62
CA ILE A 373 0.30 10.07 -48.02
C ILE A 373 1.53 10.63 -48.73
N ALA A 374 1.37 11.82 -49.30
CA ALA A 374 2.46 12.62 -49.81
C ALA A 374 3.18 13.36 -48.66
N PRO A 375 4.53 13.33 -48.61
CA PRO A 375 5.30 14.02 -47.59
C PRO A 375 5.25 15.54 -47.81
N LEU A 376 5.46 16.32 -46.74
CA LEU A 376 5.49 17.78 -46.82
C LEU A 376 6.65 18.25 -47.70
N SER A 377 6.34 18.87 -48.84
CA SER A 377 7.37 19.42 -49.74
C SER A 377 7.92 20.75 -49.22
N ARG A 378 9.12 21.13 -49.65
CA ARG A 378 9.74 22.42 -49.30
C ARG A 378 8.93 23.62 -49.86
N LEU A 379 8.18 23.43 -50.93
CA LEU A 379 7.32 24.43 -51.57
C LEU A 379 6.02 24.67 -50.78
N ASP A 380 5.60 23.70 -49.98
CA ASP A 380 4.36 23.79 -49.20
C ASP A 380 4.54 24.42 -47.82
N LYS A 381 5.79 24.66 -47.40
CA LYS A 381 6.11 25.30 -46.10
C LYS A 381 5.45 26.66 -45.88
N ASN A 382 5.13 27.38 -46.96
CA ASN A 382 4.48 28.69 -46.91
C ASN A 382 2.96 28.65 -47.12
N LYS A 383 2.38 27.48 -47.42
CA LYS A 383 0.93 27.32 -47.58
C LYS A 383 0.30 27.05 -46.21
N LYS A 384 -0.85 27.67 -45.94
CA LYS A 384 -1.65 27.34 -44.75
C LYS A 384 -2.13 25.89 -44.86
N MET A 385 -1.97 25.11 -43.79
CA MET A 385 -2.53 23.76 -43.71
C MET A 385 -4.06 23.83 -43.85
N LYS A 386 -4.64 22.88 -44.58
CA LYS A 386 -6.08 22.80 -44.84
C LYS A 386 -6.56 21.41 -44.46
N CYS A 387 -7.56 21.34 -43.59
CA CYS A 387 -8.22 20.08 -43.27
C CYS A 387 -9.16 19.68 -44.41
N GLU A 388 -9.02 18.45 -44.88
CA GLU A 388 -9.95 17.79 -45.79
C GLU A 388 -10.69 16.69 -45.04
N TYR A 389 -11.99 16.58 -45.30
CA TYR A 389 -12.90 15.73 -44.56
C TYR A 389 -13.63 14.79 -45.51
N GLN A 390 -13.64 13.51 -45.17
CA GLN A 390 -14.45 12.51 -45.84
C GLN A 390 -15.28 11.74 -44.82
N GLN A 391 -16.58 11.99 -44.80
CA GLN A 391 -17.52 11.30 -43.91
C GLN A 391 -17.76 9.86 -44.40
N LEU A 392 -17.64 8.91 -43.48
CA LEU A 392 -18.01 7.51 -43.72
C LEU A 392 -19.52 7.38 -43.84
N SER A 393 -19.96 6.46 -44.68
CA SER A 393 -21.35 6.01 -44.81
C SER A 393 -21.44 4.49 -44.78
N ASP A 394 -22.59 3.97 -44.37
CA ASP A 394 -22.98 2.57 -44.42
C ASP A 394 -23.02 1.97 -45.85
N LEU A 395 -23.09 2.82 -46.88
CA LEU A 395 -23.14 2.39 -48.28
C LEU A 395 -21.81 1.87 -48.84
N THR A 396 -20.68 2.16 -48.20
CA THR A 396 -19.33 1.85 -48.72
C THR A 396 -18.41 1.35 -47.62
N ASN A 397 -17.81 0.18 -47.84
CA ASN A 397 -16.95 -0.49 -46.86
C ASN A 397 -15.45 -0.30 -47.11
N THR A 398 -15.05 0.38 -48.18
CA THR A 398 -13.64 0.65 -48.49
C THR A 398 -13.49 2.07 -49.00
N TYR A 399 -12.51 2.80 -48.45
CA TYR A 399 -12.22 4.19 -48.77
C TYR A 399 -10.74 4.31 -49.12
N SER A 400 -10.44 4.96 -50.25
CA SER A 400 -9.07 5.29 -50.66
C SER A 400 -8.85 6.80 -50.54
N ILE A 401 -7.80 7.17 -49.82
CA ILE A 401 -7.53 8.54 -49.36
C ILE A 401 -6.17 8.98 -49.89
N ASN A 402 -6.17 9.94 -50.81
CA ASN A 402 -4.97 10.61 -51.27
C ASN A 402 -4.77 11.88 -50.46
N ALA A 403 -3.89 11.81 -49.47
CA ALA A 403 -3.70 12.88 -48.51
C ALA A 403 -2.34 13.54 -48.63
N ASN A 404 -2.31 14.83 -48.30
CA ASN A 404 -1.06 15.54 -48.07
C ASN A 404 -0.76 15.54 -46.56
N TYR A 405 0.47 15.21 -46.20
CA TYR A 405 1.07 15.36 -44.86
C TYR A 405 0.63 14.35 -43.79
N LEU A 406 -0.63 14.38 -43.39
CA LEU A 406 -1.16 13.60 -42.27
C LEU A 406 -2.57 13.10 -42.61
N THR A 407 -2.90 11.89 -42.17
CA THR A 407 -4.29 11.43 -42.08
C THR A 407 -4.63 11.01 -40.68
N GLY A 408 -5.92 10.93 -40.41
CA GLY A 408 -6.47 10.62 -39.11
C GLY A 408 -7.95 10.36 -39.19
N PHE A 409 -8.57 10.27 -38.02
CA PHE A 409 -10.01 10.16 -37.90
C PHE A 409 -10.56 11.19 -36.92
N LEU A 410 -11.81 11.54 -37.13
CA LEU A 410 -12.64 12.30 -36.20
C LEU A 410 -13.94 11.52 -36.01
N ILE A 411 -14.29 11.26 -34.76
CA ILE A 411 -15.54 10.64 -34.36
C ILE A 411 -16.27 11.66 -33.50
N VAL A 412 -17.51 11.98 -33.87
CA VAL A 412 -18.43 12.78 -33.07
C VAL A 412 -19.58 11.87 -32.64
N ILE A 413 -19.61 11.51 -31.36
CA ILE A 413 -20.66 10.69 -30.75
C ILE A 413 -21.73 11.62 -30.21
N LYS A 414 -22.98 11.38 -30.62
CA LYS A 414 -24.16 12.16 -30.23
C LYS A 414 -25.16 11.23 -29.54
N PRO A 415 -25.31 11.30 -28.21
CA PRO A 415 -26.36 10.55 -27.54
C PRO A 415 -27.74 11.08 -27.93
N ASP A 416 -28.70 10.17 -28.16
CA ASP A 416 -30.05 10.50 -28.64
C ASP A 416 -31.00 11.02 -27.54
N ASP A 417 -30.68 10.83 -26.25
CA ASP A 417 -31.57 11.21 -25.14
C ASP A 417 -30.82 11.62 -23.86
N ILE A 418 -31.32 12.61 -23.09
CA ILE A 418 -30.67 13.19 -21.89
C ILE A 418 -31.08 12.42 -20.61
N ILE A 419 -30.95 11.10 -20.59
CA ILE A 419 -31.25 10.31 -19.40
C ILE A 419 -29.95 9.89 -18.72
N ASN A 420 -29.73 10.30 -17.47
CA ASN A 420 -28.59 9.84 -16.66
C ASN A 420 -28.76 8.34 -16.38
N PHE A 421 -27.88 7.52 -16.94
CA PHE A 421 -27.91 6.07 -16.73
C PHE A 421 -26.76 5.64 -15.82
N ASN A 422 -26.97 4.56 -15.05
CA ASN A 422 -25.90 3.91 -14.27
C ASN A 422 -24.78 3.30 -15.14
N ASN A 423 -25.02 3.11 -16.44
CA ASN A 423 -24.04 2.61 -17.41
C ASN A 423 -23.88 3.64 -18.54
N SER A 424 -22.98 4.59 -18.34
CA SER A 424 -22.65 5.64 -19.30
C SER A 424 -21.86 5.10 -20.50
N PRO A 425 -22.04 5.68 -21.71
CA PRO A 425 -21.16 5.40 -22.84
C PRO A 425 -19.71 5.71 -22.48
N SER A 426 -18.77 4.87 -22.93
CA SER A 426 -17.35 5.06 -22.63
C SER A 426 -16.48 4.91 -23.87
N VAL A 427 -15.40 5.70 -23.92
CA VAL A 427 -14.30 5.54 -24.86
C VAL A 427 -13.08 5.05 -24.08
N VAL A 428 -12.60 3.85 -24.40
CA VAL A 428 -11.43 3.24 -23.79
C VAL A 428 -10.28 3.29 -24.79
N LEU A 429 -9.20 3.97 -24.41
CA LEU A 429 -7.93 3.90 -25.10
C LEU A 429 -7.03 2.89 -24.38
N LYS A 430 -6.67 1.79 -25.04
CA LYS A 430 -5.65 0.86 -24.54
C LYS A 430 -4.34 1.14 -25.26
N THR A 431 -3.25 1.20 -24.52
CA THR A 431 -1.93 1.50 -25.08
C THR A 431 -0.79 1.03 -24.18
N ASP A 432 0.31 0.64 -24.82
CA ASP A 432 1.57 0.34 -24.13
C ASP A 432 2.19 1.61 -23.52
N MET A 433 2.04 2.77 -24.18
CA MET A 433 2.54 4.04 -23.68
C MET A 433 1.78 5.23 -24.29
N ALA A 434 1.26 6.10 -23.41
CA ALA A 434 0.70 7.39 -23.81
C ALA A 434 1.06 8.50 -22.84
N PHE A 435 1.21 9.70 -23.39
CA PHE A 435 1.25 10.95 -22.65
C PHE A 435 -0.08 11.66 -22.85
N TYR A 436 -0.64 12.23 -21.78
CA TYR A 436 -1.85 13.02 -21.88
C TYR A 436 -1.71 14.32 -21.11
N LYS A 437 -2.37 15.37 -21.60
CA LYS A 437 -2.30 16.71 -21.01
C LYS A 437 -3.61 17.48 -21.14
N LYS A 438 -3.85 18.35 -20.16
CA LYS A 438 -4.90 19.39 -20.20
C LYS A 438 -4.27 20.75 -19.99
N THR A 439 -4.84 21.79 -20.62
CA THR A 439 -4.40 23.18 -20.45
C THR A 439 -5.49 24.05 -19.86
N TYR A 440 -5.10 25.03 -19.05
CA TYR A 440 -6.01 25.90 -18.32
C TYR A 440 -5.50 27.34 -18.35
N GLN A 441 -6.42 28.30 -18.47
CA GLN A 441 -6.10 29.73 -18.41
C GLN A 441 -5.73 30.22 -17.00
N LYS A 442 -6.09 29.47 -15.94
CA LYS A 442 -5.85 29.84 -14.55
C LYS A 442 -5.27 28.66 -13.79
N LEU A 443 -4.13 28.86 -13.11
CA LEU A 443 -3.44 27.86 -12.29
C LEU A 443 -4.37 27.21 -11.27
N ASP A 444 -5.25 28.02 -10.68
CA ASP A 444 -6.24 27.60 -9.70
C ASP A 444 -7.16 26.45 -10.13
N LYS A 445 -7.39 26.26 -11.43
CA LYS A 445 -8.22 25.19 -11.98
C LYS A 445 -7.47 23.87 -12.14
N ILE A 446 -6.15 23.90 -12.22
CA ILE A 446 -5.34 22.68 -12.34
C ILE A 446 -5.52 21.79 -11.11
N TYR A 447 -5.55 22.41 -9.93
CA TYR A 447 -5.67 21.67 -8.66
C TYR A 447 -7.01 20.96 -8.52
N ASP A 448 -8.02 21.33 -9.31
CA ASP A 448 -9.30 20.64 -9.31
C ASP A 448 -9.21 19.24 -9.90
N ASP A 449 -8.25 18.98 -10.78
CA ASP A 449 -8.03 17.72 -11.50
C ASP A 449 -6.96 16.83 -10.83
N ILE A 450 -6.43 17.25 -9.68
CA ILE A 450 -5.41 16.50 -8.92
C ILE A 450 -6.04 15.86 -7.69
N SER A 451 -5.83 14.54 -7.57
CA SER A 451 -6.27 13.71 -6.48
C SER A 451 -5.39 13.79 -5.25
N ASN A 452 -6.01 13.48 -4.13
CA ASN A 452 -5.27 13.03 -2.96
C ASN A 452 -5.08 11.52 -3.05
N GLY A 453 -3.96 10.99 -2.55
CA GLY A 453 -3.77 9.54 -2.52
C GLY A 453 -2.42 9.09 -2.03
N LYS A 454 -2.20 7.77 -2.04
CA LYS A 454 -1.00 7.05 -1.63
C LYS A 454 0.02 6.97 -2.75
N LEU A 455 1.28 6.99 -2.35
CA LEU A 455 2.47 6.96 -3.18
C LEU A 455 3.47 5.96 -2.58
N SER A 456 4.06 5.12 -3.42
CA SER A 456 5.07 4.13 -2.99
C SER A 456 6.50 4.61 -3.19
N ALA A 457 6.70 5.45 -4.21
CA ALA A 457 7.94 6.12 -4.51
C ALA A 457 7.65 7.42 -5.27
N LEU A 458 8.59 8.35 -5.21
CA LEU A 458 8.54 9.60 -5.93
C LEU A 458 9.94 9.99 -6.41
N LYS A 459 9.97 10.61 -7.58
CA LYS A 459 11.11 11.30 -8.14
C LYS A 459 10.62 12.69 -8.58
N ALA A 460 11.12 13.74 -7.94
CA ALA A 460 10.64 15.10 -8.16
C ALA A 460 11.78 16.09 -8.41
N THR A 461 11.48 17.11 -9.21
CA THR A 461 12.30 18.31 -9.44
C THR A 461 11.42 19.56 -9.31
N GLY A 462 12.03 20.73 -9.12
CA GLY A 462 11.28 22.00 -8.97
C GLY A 462 10.67 22.21 -7.58
N ILE A 463 11.12 21.46 -6.57
CA ILE A 463 10.55 21.51 -5.21
C ILE A 463 10.98 22.80 -4.49
N SER A 464 10.00 23.60 -4.09
CA SER A 464 10.22 24.91 -3.46
C SER A 464 10.54 24.85 -1.97
N GLN A 465 9.98 23.87 -1.26
CA GLN A 465 10.26 23.63 0.15
C GLN A 465 10.33 22.14 0.42
N PHE A 466 11.36 21.72 1.15
CA PHE A 466 11.57 20.33 1.54
C PHE A 466 11.92 20.30 3.03
N SER A 467 11.22 19.48 3.81
CA SER A 467 11.49 19.29 5.22
C SER A 467 11.61 17.80 5.55
N ILE A 468 12.53 17.47 6.44
CA ILE A 468 12.71 16.13 7.00
C ILE A 468 12.68 16.25 8.53
N ASN A 469 11.75 15.56 9.18
CA ASN A 469 11.53 15.59 10.64
C ASN A 469 11.38 17.02 11.17
N GLY A 470 10.63 17.87 10.45
CA GLY A 470 10.45 19.28 10.77
C GLY A 470 11.66 20.17 10.53
N LYS A 471 12.80 19.63 10.07
CA LYS A 471 13.97 20.43 9.69
C LYS A 471 13.88 20.82 8.21
N HIS A 472 13.75 22.11 7.95
CA HIS A 472 13.75 22.66 6.60
C HIS A 472 15.13 22.54 5.94
N LEU A 473 15.10 22.17 4.66
CA LEU A 473 16.24 22.08 3.76
C LEU A 473 15.95 23.00 2.57
N SER A 474 16.86 23.96 2.33
CA SER A 474 16.82 24.78 1.13
C SER A 474 17.42 23.98 -0.02
N LEU A 475 16.64 23.77 -1.07
CA LEU A 475 17.04 23.06 -2.28
C LEU A 475 17.10 24.05 -3.45
N ARG A 476 17.90 23.71 -4.46
CA ARG A 476 17.86 24.43 -5.74
C ARG A 476 16.65 23.94 -6.53
N PRO A 477 16.02 24.77 -7.39
CA PRO A 477 14.90 24.33 -8.23
C PRO A 477 15.25 23.09 -9.08
N GLU A 478 16.47 23.04 -9.59
CA GLU A 478 17.00 21.91 -10.36
C GLU A 478 17.39 20.68 -9.52
N SER A 479 17.31 20.76 -8.18
CA SER A 479 17.68 19.63 -7.33
C SER A 479 16.72 18.47 -7.51
N GLU A 480 17.27 17.28 -7.75
CA GLU A 480 16.51 16.05 -7.93
C GLU A 480 16.29 15.37 -6.58
N ILE A 481 15.02 15.17 -6.21
CA ILE A 481 14.64 14.43 -5.01
C ILE A 481 14.14 13.06 -5.41
N VAL A 482 14.73 12.00 -4.86
CA VAL A 482 14.24 10.63 -5.04
C VAL A 482 13.88 10.07 -3.67
N ILE A 483 12.63 9.65 -3.53
CA ILE A 483 12.13 8.94 -2.37
C ILE A 483 11.71 7.55 -2.80
N SER A 484 12.32 6.54 -2.20
CA SER A 484 12.01 5.14 -2.48
C SER A 484 11.65 4.40 -1.20
N GLU A 485 10.79 3.39 -1.34
CA GLU A 485 10.44 2.47 -0.26
C GLU A 485 9.78 3.21 0.93
N GLY A 486 8.61 3.81 0.68
CA GLY A 486 7.91 4.64 1.67
C GLY A 486 6.39 4.52 1.64
N SER A 487 5.75 4.99 2.72
CA SER A 487 4.31 5.21 2.79
C SER A 487 4.07 6.71 2.66
N LEU A 488 4.04 7.18 1.41
CA LEU A 488 3.84 8.58 1.08
C LEU A 488 2.37 8.83 0.73
N TYR A 489 1.94 10.06 0.93
CA TYR A 489 0.62 10.55 0.60
C TYR A 489 0.74 11.95 0.01
N GLY A 490 0.13 12.17 -1.14
CA GLY A 490 -0.01 13.50 -1.71
C GLY A 490 -1.39 14.08 -1.39
N LEU A 491 -1.42 15.36 -1.03
CA LEU A 491 -2.63 16.14 -0.74
C LEU A 491 -2.59 17.47 -1.49
N VAL A 492 -3.72 17.83 -2.09
CA VAL A 492 -4.04 19.21 -2.44
C VAL A 492 -4.65 19.88 -1.22
N ASN A 493 -3.98 20.91 -0.69
CA ASN A 493 -4.45 21.62 0.49
C ASN A 493 -5.50 22.70 0.16
N LYS A 494 -6.12 23.29 1.19
CA LYS A 494 -7.14 24.35 1.05
C LYS A 494 -6.63 25.60 0.33
N SER A 495 -5.32 25.84 0.34
CA SER A 495 -4.66 26.96 -0.34
C SER A 495 -4.24 26.62 -1.77
N LYS A 496 -4.75 25.52 -2.34
CA LYS A 496 -4.43 25.06 -3.69
C LYS A 496 -2.92 24.87 -3.89
N LYS A 497 -2.26 24.23 -2.93
CA LYS A 497 -0.88 23.75 -3.07
C LYS A 497 -0.84 22.24 -2.89
N ILE A 498 0.05 21.59 -3.61
CA ILE A 498 0.27 20.16 -3.48
C ILE A 498 1.34 19.95 -2.41
N LYS A 499 0.99 19.17 -1.41
CA LYS A 499 1.87 18.72 -0.33
C LYS A 499 2.05 17.22 -0.39
N ILE A 500 3.28 16.74 -0.24
CA ILE A 500 3.54 15.31 -0.06
C ILE A 500 4.05 15.11 1.36
N TYR A 501 3.39 14.20 2.09
CA TYR A 501 3.72 13.80 3.45
C TYR A 501 3.89 12.30 3.54
N GLY A 502 4.67 11.83 4.51
CA GLY A 502 4.73 10.41 4.81
C GLY A 502 6.09 9.94 5.28
N THR A 503 6.27 8.62 5.26
CA THR A 503 7.49 7.95 5.71
C THR A 503 8.31 7.44 4.53
N ALA A 504 9.63 7.51 4.63
CA ALA A 504 10.53 6.96 3.63
C ALA A 504 11.68 6.18 4.26
N ASP A 505 12.06 5.07 3.63
CA ASP A 505 13.27 4.33 3.99
C ASP A 505 14.53 4.94 3.36
N LEU A 506 14.40 5.53 2.17
CA LEU A 506 15.51 6.15 1.44
C LEU A 506 15.09 7.49 0.83
N VAL A 507 15.93 8.51 1.05
CA VAL A 507 15.78 9.84 0.45
C VAL A 507 17.12 10.22 -0.15
N PHE A 508 17.10 10.58 -1.42
CA PHE A 508 18.23 11.13 -2.16
C PHE A 508 17.91 12.57 -2.57
N VAL A 509 18.93 13.43 -2.47
CA VAL A 509 18.91 14.78 -3.03
C VAL A 509 20.16 14.90 -3.90
N ASP A 510 20.01 15.16 -5.20
CA ASP A 510 21.11 15.25 -6.17
C ASP A 510 22.05 14.04 -6.11
N SER A 511 21.46 12.84 -6.10
CA SER A 511 22.14 11.54 -5.93
C SER A 511 22.89 11.35 -4.60
N LYS A 512 22.82 12.31 -3.66
CA LYS A 512 23.37 12.16 -2.31
C LYS A 512 22.30 11.58 -1.40
N ILE A 513 22.62 10.46 -0.77
CA ILE A 513 21.78 9.89 0.29
C ILE A 513 21.71 10.92 1.42
N MET A 514 20.50 11.39 1.71
CA MET A 514 20.25 12.19 2.89
C MET A 514 20.33 11.28 4.09
N ASN A 515 21.13 11.67 5.09
CA ASN A 515 21.25 10.91 6.32
C ASN A 515 19.94 11.10 7.12
N LEU A 516 18.96 10.25 6.80
CA LEU A 516 17.75 10.05 7.56
C LEU A 516 18.20 9.52 8.91
N ARG A 517 18.48 10.39 9.89
CA ARG A 517 18.96 9.97 11.20
C ARG A 517 18.01 8.94 11.80
N LYS A 518 18.30 7.65 11.60
CA LYS A 518 17.88 6.56 12.48
C LYS A 518 18.79 6.66 13.67
N ILE A 519 18.35 7.36 14.70
CA ILE A 519 19.05 7.33 15.98
C ILE A 519 18.03 6.91 17.02
N THR A 520 17.89 5.61 17.24
CA THR A 520 17.83 5.18 18.63
C THR A 520 19.22 5.40 19.19
N TYR A 521 19.33 6.27 20.20
CA TYR A 521 20.58 6.66 20.87
C TYR A 521 21.49 5.46 21.20
N LEU A 522 20.88 4.31 21.52
CA LEU A 522 21.57 3.07 21.84
C LEU A 522 22.30 2.43 20.64
N GLN A 523 21.66 2.37 19.46
CA GLN A 523 22.22 1.69 18.28
C GLN A 523 23.47 2.42 17.77
N SER A 524 23.43 3.75 17.74
CA SER A 524 24.58 4.59 17.36
C SER A 524 25.77 4.50 18.33
N LYS A 525 25.53 4.19 19.62
CA LYS A 525 26.61 3.97 20.60
C LYS A 525 27.16 2.54 20.59
N LEU A 526 26.37 1.58 20.11
CA LEU A 526 26.74 0.16 20.08
C LEU A 526 27.43 -0.26 18.77
N GLU A 527 27.21 0.44 17.66
CA GLU A 527 27.98 0.27 16.41
C GLU A 527 29.50 0.49 16.59
N ILE A 528 29.87 1.31 17.59
CA ILE A 528 31.27 1.53 17.99
C ILE A 528 31.95 0.22 18.44
N PHE A 529 31.19 -0.79 18.85
CA PHE A 529 31.70 -2.09 19.30
C PHE A 529 31.72 -3.18 18.22
N GLY A 530 31.48 -2.84 16.94
CA GLY A 530 31.81 -3.71 15.79
C GLY A 530 31.09 -5.06 15.72
N SER A 531 29.98 -5.24 16.43
CA SER A 531 29.24 -6.50 16.50
C SER A 531 27.74 -6.25 16.30
N SER A 532 27.05 -7.17 15.60
CA SER A 532 25.62 -7.03 15.34
C SER A 532 24.86 -7.07 16.67
N VAL A 533 23.98 -6.09 16.88
CA VAL A 533 23.15 -5.93 18.09
C VAL A 533 22.42 -7.24 18.45
N VAL A 534 22.01 -7.97 17.42
CA VAL A 534 21.29 -9.24 17.51
C VAL A 534 22.19 -10.35 18.05
N ASP A 535 23.46 -10.42 17.66
CA ASP A 535 24.38 -11.47 18.12
C ASP A 535 24.81 -11.26 19.57
N ILE A 536 25.10 -10.02 19.98
CA ILE A 536 25.46 -9.71 21.36
C ILE A 536 24.28 -9.96 22.31
N LEU A 537 23.07 -9.52 21.95
CA LEU A 537 21.87 -9.76 22.76
C LEU A 537 21.48 -11.25 22.78
N LYS A 538 21.58 -11.95 21.65
CA LYS A 538 21.39 -13.42 21.60
C LYS A 538 22.39 -14.15 22.49
N TYR A 539 23.64 -13.71 22.54
CA TYR A 539 24.65 -14.33 23.41
C TYR A 539 24.46 -13.94 24.89
N ILE A 540 24.21 -12.67 25.21
CA ILE A 540 24.08 -12.21 26.60
C ILE A 540 22.76 -12.67 27.23
N PHE A 541 21.62 -12.52 26.53
CA PHE A 541 20.35 -13.03 27.04
C PHE A 541 20.23 -14.54 26.83
N GLY A 542 20.62 -15.09 25.68
CA GLY A 542 20.51 -16.53 25.43
C GLY A 542 21.46 -17.36 26.29
N LEU A 543 22.78 -17.18 26.21
CA LEU A 543 23.71 -17.95 27.04
C LEU A 543 23.76 -17.46 28.49
N GLY A 544 23.59 -16.16 28.75
CA GLY A 544 23.57 -15.61 30.10
C GLY A 544 22.33 -16.01 30.91
N LEU A 545 21.11 -15.85 30.37
CA LEU A 545 19.92 -16.39 31.07
C LEU A 545 19.96 -17.89 31.12
N LEU A 546 20.41 -18.61 30.10
CA LEU A 546 20.41 -20.08 30.14
C LEU A 546 21.45 -20.60 31.15
N VAL A 547 22.63 -19.96 31.30
CA VAL A 547 23.60 -20.30 32.35
C VAL A 547 23.10 -19.90 33.74
N ILE A 548 22.45 -18.73 33.89
CA ILE A 548 21.85 -18.29 35.15
C ILE A 548 20.69 -19.22 35.50
N SER A 549 19.77 -19.48 34.59
CA SER A 549 18.67 -20.44 34.72
C SER A 549 19.20 -21.83 35.03
N ILE A 550 20.24 -22.36 34.37
CA ILE A 550 20.84 -23.67 34.70
C ILE A 550 21.45 -23.67 36.11
N LYS A 551 22.26 -22.65 36.46
CA LYS A 551 22.83 -22.54 37.82
C LYS A 551 21.75 -22.39 38.89
N PHE A 552 20.68 -21.67 38.58
CA PHE A 552 19.58 -21.39 39.47
C PHE A 552 18.64 -22.59 39.61
N ILE A 553 18.29 -23.26 38.51
CA ILE A 553 17.64 -24.58 38.45
C ILE A 553 18.42 -25.55 39.35
N ARG A 554 19.74 -25.66 39.15
CA ARG A 554 20.59 -26.55 39.94
C ARG A 554 20.61 -26.17 41.43
N SER A 555 20.55 -24.88 41.78
CA SER A 555 20.51 -24.41 43.17
C SER A 555 19.12 -24.58 43.81
N TYR A 556 18.05 -24.30 43.07
CA TYR A 556 16.66 -24.38 43.52
C TYR A 556 16.20 -25.83 43.72
N PHE A 557 16.69 -26.75 42.88
CA PHE A 557 16.43 -28.19 42.98
C PHE A 557 17.40 -28.96 43.88
N LYS A 558 18.32 -28.28 44.57
CA LYS A 558 19.29 -28.94 45.47
C LYS A 558 18.63 -29.61 46.69
N ASN A 559 17.46 -29.11 47.11
CA ASN A 559 16.63 -29.69 48.17
C ASN A 559 15.22 -29.94 47.61
N ASP A 560 14.83 -31.21 47.43
CA ASP A 560 13.47 -31.58 46.99
C ASP A 560 12.51 -31.52 48.18
N VAL A 561 11.66 -30.50 48.21
CA VAL A 561 10.68 -30.25 49.26
C VAL A 561 9.29 -30.27 48.63
N ASN A 562 8.31 -30.84 49.34
CA ASN A 562 6.91 -30.81 48.91
C ASN A 562 6.34 -29.41 49.17
N GLU A 563 6.05 -28.67 48.10
CA GLU A 563 5.58 -27.27 48.14
C GLU A 563 4.18 -27.12 47.54
N ASN A 564 3.31 -28.11 47.75
CA ASN A 564 1.94 -27.99 47.31
C ASN A 564 1.22 -26.91 48.14
N LEU A 565 0.68 -25.90 47.45
CA LEU A 565 -0.01 -24.74 48.04
C LEU A 565 -1.25 -25.11 48.86
N PHE A 566 -1.87 -26.26 48.58
CA PHE A 566 -3.14 -26.70 49.16
C PHE A 566 -3.02 -27.93 50.08
N LEU A 567 -1.85 -28.54 50.16
CA LEU A 567 -1.52 -29.51 51.20
C LEU A 567 -1.02 -28.81 52.46
#